data_AF-A0A7L2M101-F1
#
_entry.id   AF-A0A7L2M101-F1
#
_cell.length_a   1.000
_cell.length_b   1.000
_cell.length_c   1.000
_cell.angle_alpha   90.00
_cell.angle_beta   90.00
_cell.angle_gamma   90.00
#
_symmetry.space_group_name_H-M   'P 1'
#
loop_
_entity.id
_entity.type
_entity.pdbx_description
1 polymer ?
#
loop_
_entity_poly.entity_id
_entity_poly.type
_entity_poly.pdbx_seq_one_letter_code
_entity_poly.pdbx_strand_id
1 'polypeptide(L)'
;RREVIQILKDLKQKHPEKELEQLLDAANYMALVHQQKSRAFYRIQATRLMTGAGNVLKKHAAEAARRSPALPGEDDEEEEEDEACSRIFFEPCLYHCLENCGSVTLAVACQQGLGANQTFYVDFRTEDGSAKAGSDYEYSEGTLIFKPGETRKELAIGIIDDDIFEEDEHFFVRLLNLRVGDAEGMFEADSDDHPKGKLVAPLVATVTILDDDHAGIFGFRERSVRVSECQGHVEVTVVRSSGARGTVMVPFRTVEGTARGGGIDYEDASGELEFRNDETAKTLQVKIVDDEEYEKKENFFIELGTPRWLKRGISALLLAQGDGERQLSAEEEEARRIADMGKPVLGDNRRLEVVIEESYDFKNTVDKLMKKTNLATVIGTHSWREQFLEAITVSAGDEDEDDEGREERLPSCFDYVMHFLTVFWKVLFACVPPTALLGGWAAFGVSILLLALLTALIGDLAAHFGCTLGLKDSVNAVVFVALGTSIP
;
A
#
# COMPACT_ATOMS: atom_id res chain seq x y z
N ARG A 1 13.42 24.72 2.27
CA ARG A 1 12.72 23.64 1.52
C ARG A 1 13.60 23.10 0.39
N ARG A 2 14.09 23.94 -0.54
CA ARG A 2 15.01 23.51 -1.61
C ARG A 2 16.32 22.90 -1.09
N GLU A 3 16.92 23.48 -0.05
CA GLU A 3 18.14 22.95 0.57
C GLU A 3 17.96 21.57 1.21
N VAL A 4 16.84 21.33 1.88
CA VAL A 4 16.54 20.02 2.52
C VAL A 4 16.36 18.91 1.47
N ILE A 5 15.77 19.24 0.33
CA ILE A 5 15.61 18.30 -0.80
C ILE A 5 16.97 18.01 -1.46
N GLN A 6 17.85 19.01 -1.52
CA GLN A 6 19.20 18.87 -2.07
C GLN A 6 20.10 18.04 -1.15
N ILE A 7 19.99 18.22 0.17
CA ILE A 7 20.70 17.43 1.19
C ILE A 7 20.21 15.96 1.19
N LEU A 8 18.90 15.72 1.05
CA LEU A 8 18.36 14.35 0.93
C LEU A 8 18.81 13.63 -0.34
N LYS A 9 18.94 14.36 -1.45
CA LYS A 9 19.49 13.80 -2.70
C LYS A 9 20.98 13.47 -2.57
N ASP A 10 21.76 14.33 -1.91
CA ASP A 10 23.20 14.15 -1.71
C ASP A 10 23.51 13.00 -0.73
N LEU A 11 22.70 12.84 0.33
CA LEU A 11 22.78 11.73 1.29
C LEU A 11 22.41 10.38 0.67
N LYS A 12 21.37 10.35 -0.17
CA LYS A 12 20.96 9.13 -0.90
C LYS A 12 21.99 8.71 -1.97
N GLN A 13 22.73 9.68 -2.52
CA GLN A 13 23.85 9.39 -3.43
C GLN A 13 25.08 8.85 -2.71
N LYS A 14 25.36 9.30 -1.48
CA LYS A 14 26.55 8.89 -0.70
C LYS A 14 26.39 7.58 0.07
N HIS A 15 25.17 7.18 0.44
CA HIS A 15 24.89 5.93 1.16
C HIS A 15 23.70 5.17 0.57
N PRO A 16 23.89 4.48 -0.57
CA PRO A 16 22.81 3.76 -1.26
C PRO A 16 22.31 2.51 -0.51
N GLU A 17 23.08 1.95 0.43
CA GLU A 17 22.73 0.72 1.16
C GLU A 17 21.93 0.89 2.47
N LYS A 18 21.53 2.11 2.87
CA LYS A 18 20.78 2.33 4.12
C LYS A 18 19.28 2.56 3.88
N GLU A 19 18.43 1.96 4.72
CA GLU A 19 16.97 2.10 4.63
C GLU A 19 16.47 3.53 4.85
N LEU A 20 15.37 3.88 4.18
CA LEU A 20 14.77 5.21 4.07
C LEU A 20 14.48 5.86 5.43
N GLU A 21 14.21 5.05 6.46
CA GLU A 21 13.88 5.49 7.81
C GLU A 21 15.12 6.00 8.58
N GLN A 22 16.28 5.36 8.41
CA GLN A 22 17.56 5.80 9.01
C GLN A 22 18.13 7.06 8.33
N LEU A 23 17.85 7.24 7.03
CA LEU A 23 18.19 8.45 6.28
C LEU A 23 17.36 9.67 6.70
N LEU A 24 16.14 9.43 7.20
CA LEU A 24 15.22 10.47 7.65
C LEU A 24 15.67 11.10 8.98
N ASP A 25 16.23 10.30 9.88
CA ASP A 25 16.82 10.78 11.13
C ASP A 25 18.13 11.55 10.93
N ALA A 26 18.99 11.10 10.02
CA ALA A 26 20.20 11.83 9.64
C ALA A 26 19.86 13.19 8.97
N ALA A 27 18.82 13.23 8.14
CA ALA A 27 18.33 14.45 7.51
C ALA A 27 17.68 15.42 8.51
N ASN A 28 16.98 14.92 9.53
CA ASN A 28 16.40 15.75 10.60
C ASN A 28 17.48 16.40 11.46
N TYR A 29 18.59 15.70 11.73
CA TYR A 29 19.73 16.25 12.46
C TYR A 29 20.46 17.34 11.66
N MET A 30 20.74 17.12 10.38
CA MET A 30 21.37 18.15 9.53
C MET A 30 20.46 19.35 9.28
N ALA A 31 19.14 19.15 9.20
CA ALA A 31 18.17 20.24 9.07
C ALA A 31 18.06 21.12 10.33
N LEU A 32 18.37 20.57 11.51
CA LEU A 32 18.46 21.31 12.78
C LEU A 32 19.71 22.20 12.86
N VAL A 33 20.81 21.77 12.25
CA VAL A 33 22.06 22.56 12.19
C VAL A 33 21.93 23.75 11.25
N HIS A 34 21.21 23.60 10.13
CA HIS A 34 21.11 24.60 9.06
C HIS A 34 19.99 25.65 9.21
N GLN A 35 19.12 25.60 10.22
CA GLN A 35 18.13 26.66 10.43
C GLN A 35 18.75 27.90 11.09
N GLN A 36 18.36 29.11 10.62
CA GLN A 36 18.78 30.35 11.27
C GLN A 36 18.25 30.41 12.72
N LYS A 37 19.18 30.25 13.67
CA LYS A 37 18.93 30.19 15.11
C LYS A 37 18.64 31.60 15.66
N SER A 38 17.71 31.69 16.61
CA SER A 38 17.42 32.94 17.34
C SER A 38 18.61 33.40 18.18
N ARG A 39 18.82 34.73 18.36
CA ARG A 39 19.88 35.29 19.25
C ARG A 39 19.84 34.70 20.67
N ALA A 40 18.67 34.31 21.16
CA ALA A 40 18.53 33.67 22.47
C ALA A 40 19.14 32.26 22.49
N PHE A 41 19.02 31.49 21.40
CA PHE A 41 19.60 30.16 21.27
C PHE A 41 21.13 30.22 21.28
N TYR A 42 21.75 31.13 20.51
CA TYR A 42 23.21 31.32 20.54
C TYR A 42 23.71 31.78 21.91
N ARG A 43 22.95 32.62 22.63
CA ARG A 43 23.30 33.05 23.99
C ARG A 43 23.24 31.88 24.98
N ILE A 44 22.16 31.10 24.95
CA ILE A 44 21.99 29.94 25.85
C ILE A 44 23.01 28.84 25.54
N GLN A 45 23.27 28.57 24.26
CA GLN A 45 24.28 27.60 23.84
C GLN A 45 25.70 28.06 24.20
N ALA A 46 26.04 29.33 24.00
CA ALA A 46 27.32 29.89 24.42
C ALA A 46 27.50 29.83 25.94
N THR A 47 26.47 30.15 26.74
CA THR A 47 26.53 30.04 28.20
C THR A 47 26.67 28.58 28.65
N ARG A 48 26.00 27.62 27.99
CA ARG A 48 26.18 26.18 28.29
C ARG A 48 27.58 25.66 27.93
N LEU A 49 28.17 26.11 26.80
CA LEU A 49 29.54 25.75 26.43
C LEU A 49 30.57 26.37 27.39
N MET A 50 30.47 27.67 27.64
CA MET A 50 31.37 28.42 28.54
C MET A 50 31.34 27.93 29.98
N THR A 51 30.30 27.19 30.36
CA THR A 51 30.14 26.62 31.69
C THR A 51 30.28 25.10 31.70
N GLY A 52 30.54 24.43 30.57
CA GLY A 52 30.80 22.99 30.51
C GLY A 52 29.56 22.11 30.69
N ALA A 53 28.42 22.41 30.05
CA ALA A 53 27.14 21.71 30.21
C ALA A 53 26.65 20.96 28.93
N GLY A 54 27.50 20.83 27.91
CA GLY A 54 27.30 19.91 26.77
C GLY A 54 26.13 20.21 25.83
N ASN A 55 25.99 19.39 24.78
CA ASN A 55 25.02 19.54 23.69
C ASN A 55 23.72 18.73 23.90
N VAL A 56 22.56 19.26 23.48
CA VAL A 56 21.22 18.89 23.98
C VAL A 56 20.56 17.69 23.26
N LEU A 57 21.15 17.18 22.18
CA LEU A 57 20.39 16.52 21.11
C LEU A 57 20.47 14.98 20.99
N LYS A 58 20.94 14.23 21.99
CA LYS A 58 21.20 12.79 21.78
C LYS A 58 20.74 11.78 22.83
N LYS A 59 19.75 12.10 23.67
CA LYS A 59 19.36 11.20 24.79
C LYS A 59 17.96 10.59 24.76
N HIS A 60 17.22 10.67 23.65
CA HIS A 60 15.84 10.17 23.59
C HIS A 60 15.61 8.93 22.70
N ALA A 61 16.67 8.22 22.28
CA ALA A 61 16.59 7.13 21.30
C ALA A 61 16.95 5.73 21.84
N ALA A 62 16.57 5.38 23.07
CA ALA A 62 16.97 4.09 23.67
C ALA A 62 15.90 3.36 24.50
N GLU A 63 14.59 3.63 24.31
CA GLU A 63 13.54 2.98 25.12
C GLU A 63 12.28 2.59 24.34
N ALA A 64 12.45 1.99 23.15
CA ALA A 64 11.32 1.54 22.33
C ALA A 64 11.56 0.20 21.62
N ALA A 65 12.24 -0.75 22.28
CA ALA A 65 12.52 -2.06 21.69
C ALA A 65 12.44 -3.22 22.68
N ARG A 66 11.29 -3.39 23.37
CA ARG A 66 10.94 -4.66 24.07
C ARG A 66 9.42 -4.83 24.26
N ARG A 67 8.75 -5.57 23.37
CA ARG A 67 7.78 -6.64 23.68
C ARG A 67 6.89 -7.02 22.48
N SER A 68 6.93 -8.29 22.11
CA SER A 68 5.78 -9.06 21.61
C SER A 68 6.13 -10.57 21.64
N PRO A 69 5.23 -11.45 22.12
CA PRO A 69 5.30 -12.88 21.89
C PRO A 69 4.13 -13.41 21.03
N ALA A 70 4.39 -14.56 20.41
CA ALA A 70 3.55 -15.34 19.51
C ALA A 70 2.43 -16.14 20.21
N LEU A 71 1.49 -16.67 19.42
CA LEU A 71 0.62 -17.81 19.76
C LEU A 71 0.47 -18.77 18.56
N PRO A 72 0.15 -20.06 18.81
CA PRO A 72 0.38 -21.18 17.88
C PRO A 72 -0.90 -21.84 17.32
N GLY A 73 -0.69 -22.59 16.22
CA GLY A 73 -1.15 -23.97 15.93
C GLY A 73 -2.63 -24.35 16.02
N GLU A 74 -3.12 -25.01 14.96
CA GLU A 74 -4.20 -26.00 15.01
C GLU A 74 -3.89 -27.13 14.00
N ASP A 75 -3.96 -28.35 14.52
CA ASP A 75 -3.84 -29.65 13.85
C ASP A 75 -5.21 -30.04 13.27
N ASP A 76 -5.23 -30.77 12.15
CA ASP A 76 -6.35 -31.62 11.75
C ASP A 76 -5.78 -32.93 11.18
N GLU A 77 -5.79 -33.98 12.00
CA GLU A 77 -5.72 -35.38 11.59
C GLU A 77 -7.09 -35.98 11.91
N GLU A 78 -7.72 -36.63 10.94
CA GLU A 78 -8.57 -37.82 11.12
C GLU A 78 -9.01 -38.34 9.74
N GLU A 79 -8.60 -39.58 9.42
CA GLU A 79 -9.39 -40.65 8.77
C GLU A 79 -8.46 -41.83 8.40
N GLU A 80 -7.98 -42.56 9.41
CA GLU A 80 -7.45 -43.92 9.24
C GLU A 80 -8.52 -44.91 9.69
N GLU A 81 -9.36 -45.42 8.76
CA GLU A 81 -10.11 -46.68 9.03
C GLU A 81 -10.68 -47.43 7.80
N ASP A 82 -10.15 -47.26 6.58
CA ASP A 82 -10.63 -48.03 5.41
C ASP A 82 -9.50 -48.53 4.49
N GLU A 83 -8.42 -49.03 5.07
CA GLU A 83 -7.16 -49.37 4.37
C GLU A 83 -7.17 -50.61 3.44
N ALA A 84 -8.29 -51.33 3.29
CA ALA A 84 -8.28 -52.62 2.60
C ALA A 84 -8.76 -52.63 1.12
N CYS A 85 -9.42 -51.59 0.62
CA CYS A 85 -9.97 -51.57 -0.75
C CYS A 85 -9.50 -50.35 -1.56
N SER A 86 -9.19 -50.55 -2.85
CA SER A 86 -8.85 -49.43 -3.72
C SER A 86 -10.09 -48.61 -4.08
N ARG A 87 -9.99 -47.28 -4.02
CA ARG A 87 -11.10 -46.35 -4.25
C ARG A 87 -10.84 -45.55 -5.51
N ILE A 88 -11.79 -45.53 -6.42
CA ILE A 88 -11.70 -44.75 -7.65
C ILE A 88 -12.81 -43.71 -7.67
N PHE A 89 -12.42 -42.44 -7.88
CA PHE A 89 -13.30 -41.27 -7.84
C PHE A 89 -12.73 -40.12 -8.68
N PHE A 90 -13.56 -39.12 -8.99
CA PHE A 90 -13.11 -37.88 -9.63
C PHE A 90 -12.42 -36.94 -8.64
N GLU A 91 -11.28 -36.38 -9.02
CA GLU A 91 -10.55 -35.40 -8.21
C GLU A 91 -9.95 -34.30 -9.11
N PRO A 92 -10.51 -33.08 -9.11
CA PRO A 92 -11.78 -32.63 -8.49
C PRO A 92 -13.04 -33.15 -9.20
N CYS A 93 -14.24 -32.85 -8.66
CA CYS A 93 -15.53 -33.19 -9.30
C CYS A 93 -16.24 -32.02 -9.98
N LEU A 94 -15.63 -30.83 -9.91
CA LEU A 94 -16.11 -29.61 -10.53
C LEU A 94 -14.97 -29.05 -11.37
N TYR A 95 -15.25 -28.83 -12.65
CA TYR A 95 -14.30 -28.25 -13.59
C TYR A 95 -14.94 -27.03 -14.25
N HIS A 96 -14.14 -26.00 -14.47
CA HIS A 96 -14.50 -24.84 -15.27
C HIS A 96 -13.48 -24.70 -16.40
N CYS A 97 -13.97 -24.55 -17.62
CA CYS A 97 -13.15 -24.27 -18.79
C CYS A 97 -13.77 -23.13 -19.59
N LEU A 98 -12.92 -22.36 -20.25
CA LEU A 98 -13.37 -21.44 -21.29
C LEU A 98 -13.68 -22.24 -22.55
N GLU A 99 -14.63 -21.78 -23.34
CA GLU A 99 -15.00 -22.39 -24.62
C GLU A 99 -13.79 -22.52 -25.56
N ASN A 100 -12.97 -21.48 -25.64
CA ASN A 100 -11.74 -21.44 -26.44
C ASN A 100 -10.58 -22.35 -25.96
N CYS A 101 -10.76 -23.17 -24.91
CA CYS A 101 -9.67 -24.00 -24.37
C CYS A 101 -9.35 -25.21 -25.25
N GLY A 102 -10.24 -25.56 -26.19
CA GLY A 102 -10.14 -26.66 -27.15
C GLY A 102 -10.28 -28.06 -26.55
N SER A 103 -9.75 -28.31 -25.34
CA SER A 103 -10.04 -29.53 -24.59
C SER A 103 -9.90 -29.31 -23.08
N VAL A 104 -10.77 -29.94 -22.30
CA VAL A 104 -10.71 -29.97 -20.84
C VAL A 104 -10.14 -31.30 -20.36
N THR A 105 -9.18 -31.24 -19.43
CA THR A 105 -8.55 -32.42 -18.85
C THR A 105 -9.10 -32.72 -17.46
N LEU A 106 -9.87 -33.79 -17.34
CA LEU A 106 -10.38 -34.31 -16.09
C LEU A 106 -9.40 -35.33 -15.50
N ALA A 107 -9.35 -35.41 -14.18
CA ALA A 107 -8.49 -36.34 -13.48
C ALA A 107 -9.32 -37.31 -12.63
N VAL A 108 -9.00 -38.59 -12.78
CA VAL A 108 -9.58 -39.68 -12.01
C VAL A 108 -8.49 -40.24 -11.12
N ALA A 109 -8.72 -40.16 -9.81
CA ALA A 109 -7.82 -40.68 -8.80
C ALA A 109 -8.16 -42.12 -8.48
N CYS A 110 -7.12 -42.91 -8.21
CA CYS A 110 -7.18 -44.26 -7.71
C CYS A 110 -6.36 -44.30 -6.42
N GLN A 111 -7.04 -44.26 -5.27
CA GLN A 111 -6.41 -44.49 -3.97
C GLN A 111 -6.28 -46.00 -3.79
N GLN A 112 -5.05 -46.51 -3.80
CA GLN A 112 -4.80 -47.94 -3.72
C GLN A 112 -4.92 -48.43 -2.27
N GLY A 113 -5.67 -49.53 -2.05
CA GLY A 113 -5.71 -50.23 -0.76
C GLY A 113 -4.54 -51.19 -0.57
N LEU A 114 -4.41 -51.81 0.62
CA LEU A 114 -3.42 -52.84 0.91
C LEU A 114 -3.61 -54.09 0.01
N GLY A 115 -2.96 -54.10 -1.16
CA GLY A 115 -3.01 -55.22 -2.12
C GLY A 115 -2.74 -54.85 -3.59
N ALA A 116 -1.95 -53.80 -3.85
CA ALA A 116 -1.86 -53.02 -5.10
C ALA A 116 -1.20 -53.69 -6.34
N ASN A 117 -1.46 -54.97 -6.61
CA ASN A 117 -0.95 -55.67 -7.81
C ASN A 117 -2.02 -55.95 -8.87
N GLN A 118 -3.12 -55.20 -8.88
CA GLN A 118 -4.25 -55.43 -9.77
C GLN A 118 -4.46 -54.26 -10.72
N THR A 119 -4.97 -54.56 -11.92
CA THR A 119 -5.32 -53.55 -12.92
C THR A 119 -6.81 -53.23 -12.80
N PHE A 120 -7.16 -51.96 -12.66
CA PHE A 120 -8.56 -51.51 -12.66
C PHE A 120 -8.94 -50.94 -14.01
N TYR A 121 -10.07 -51.40 -14.55
CA TYR A 121 -10.68 -50.88 -15.77
C TYR A 121 -11.95 -50.14 -15.38
N VAL A 122 -12.04 -48.85 -15.70
CA VAL A 122 -13.21 -48.01 -15.39
C VAL A 122 -13.72 -47.40 -16.66
N ASP A 123 -14.97 -47.67 -17.01
CA ASP A 123 -15.59 -47.03 -18.17
C ASP A 123 -16.01 -45.62 -17.80
N PHE A 124 -15.93 -44.70 -18.74
CA PHE A 124 -16.47 -43.36 -18.61
C PHE A 124 -17.33 -43.01 -19.83
N ARG A 125 -18.30 -42.13 -19.63
CA ARG A 125 -19.08 -41.50 -20.70
C ARG A 125 -19.44 -40.07 -20.34
N THR A 126 -19.59 -39.23 -21.35
CA THR A 126 -20.20 -37.91 -21.24
C THR A 126 -21.72 -38.00 -21.30
N GLU A 127 -22.41 -37.15 -20.55
CA GLU A 127 -23.86 -36.98 -20.57
C GLU A 127 -24.19 -35.49 -20.69
N ASP A 128 -25.14 -35.18 -21.56
CA ASP A 128 -25.60 -33.81 -21.78
C ASP A 128 -26.24 -33.22 -20.52
N GLY A 129 -25.97 -31.94 -20.28
CA GLY A 129 -26.62 -31.14 -19.25
C GLY A 129 -27.44 -30.03 -19.90
N SER A 130 -27.05 -28.77 -19.67
CA SER A 130 -27.47 -27.67 -20.54
C SER A 130 -26.67 -27.66 -21.84
N ALA A 131 -25.38 -28.00 -21.77
CA ALA A 131 -24.52 -28.18 -22.92
C ALA A 131 -24.80 -29.54 -23.59
N LYS A 132 -24.83 -29.54 -24.93
CA LYS A 132 -25.16 -30.66 -25.81
C LYS A 132 -23.91 -31.11 -26.59
N ALA A 133 -23.76 -32.43 -26.70
CA ALA A 133 -22.70 -33.00 -27.51
C ALA A 133 -22.88 -32.65 -29.00
N GLY A 134 -21.81 -32.14 -29.62
CA GLY A 134 -21.73 -31.78 -31.04
C GLY A 134 -22.01 -30.30 -31.34
N SER A 135 -22.59 -29.53 -30.40
CA SER A 135 -22.56 -28.06 -30.44
C SER A 135 -21.45 -27.53 -29.54
N ASP A 136 -21.42 -27.95 -28.27
CA ASP A 136 -20.62 -27.24 -27.24
C ASP A 136 -19.41 -28.09 -26.78
N TYR A 137 -19.54 -29.42 -26.87
CA TYR A 137 -18.45 -30.35 -26.56
C TYR A 137 -18.52 -31.63 -27.41
N GLU A 138 -17.42 -32.37 -27.49
CA GLU A 138 -17.35 -33.63 -28.22
C GLU A 138 -17.76 -34.84 -27.35
N TYR A 139 -18.75 -35.62 -27.82
CA TYR A 139 -19.15 -36.85 -27.13
C TYR A 139 -17.96 -37.81 -26.98
N SER A 140 -17.68 -38.21 -25.74
CA SER A 140 -16.52 -39.02 -25.40
C SER A 140 -16.92 -40.18 -24.49
N GLU A 141 -16.59 -41.41 -24.91
CA GLU A 141 -16.72 -42.63 -24.11
C GLU A 141 -15.47 -43.50 -24.23
N GLY A 142 -15.13 -44.23 -23.17
CA GLY A 142 -13.95 -45.08 -23.18
C GLY A 142 -13.70 -45.79 -21.86
N THR A 143 -12.55 -46.47 -21.77
CA THR A 143 -12.14 -47.20 -20.57
C THR A 143 -10.79 -46.69 -20.07
N LEU A 144 -10.76 -46.20 -18.83
CA LEU A 144 -9.55 -45.86 -18.09
C LEU A 144 -8.92 -47.13 -17.51
N ILE A 145 -7.63 -47.31 -17.73
CA ILE A 145 -6.88 -48.50 -17.27
C ILE A 145 -5.86 -48.02 -16.24
N PHE A 146 -6.06 -48.36 -14.97
CA PHE A 146 -5.10 -48.12 -13.89
C PHE A 146 -4.24 -49.36 -13.71
N LYS A 147 -2.98 -49.28 -14.13
CA LYS A 147 -2.00 -50.33 -13.88
C LYS A 147 -1.58 -50.35 -12.41
N PRO A 148 -0.98 -51.45 -11.92
CA PRO A 148 -0.39 -51.49 -10.58
C PRO A 148 0.55 -50.31 -10.33
N GLY A 149 0.35 -49.60 -9.22
CA GLY A 149 1.12 -48.41 -8.86
C GLY A 149 0.71 -47.09 -9.54
N GLU A 150 -0.25 -47.10 -10.48
CA GLU A 150 -0.82 -45.87 -11.04
C GLU A 150 -1.95 -45.34 -10.15
N THR A 151 -1.80 -44.12 -9.64
CA THR A 151 -2.76 -43.48 -8.73
C THR A 151 -3.62 -42.41 -9.39
N ARG A 152 -3.30 -42.01 -10.63
CA ARG A 152 -4.02 -40.95 -11.35
C ARG A 152 -4.04 -41.22 -12.85
N LYS A 153 -5.20 -41.02 -13.47
CA LYS A 153 -5.36 -40.98 -14.93
C LYS A 153 -6.05 -39.69 -15.34
N GLU A 154 -5.64 -39.18 -16.49
CA GLU A 154 -6.21 -37.99 -17.11
C GLU A 154 -7.07 -38.39 -18.30
N LEU A 155 -8.21 -37.71 -18.43
CA LEU A 155 -9.18 -37.84 -19.50
C LEU A 155 -9.31 -36.47 -20.17
N ALA A 156 -9.06 -36.38 -21.47
CA ALA A 156 -9.29 -35.15 -22.24
C ALA A 156 -10.62 -35.25 -23.00
N ILE A 157 -11.44 -34.22 -22.89
CA ILE A 157 -12.70 -34.06 -23.64
C ILE A 157 -12.57 -32.80 -24.50
N GLY A 158 -12.88 -32.91 -25.80
CA GLY A 158 -12.86 -31.78 -26.72
C GLY A 158 -13.97 -30.78 -26.39
N ILE A 159 -13.63 -29.49 -26.32
CA ILE A 159 -14.58 -28.38 -26.22
C ILE A 159 -14.63 -27.72 -27.59
N ILE A 160 -15.84 -27.45 -28.06
CA ILE A 160 -16.07 -26.83 -29.36
C ILE A 160 -16.14 -25.31 -29.12
N ASP A 161 -15.39 -24.56 -29.93
CA ASP A 161 -15.25 -23.10 -29.84
C ASP A 161 -15.96 -22.45 -31.03
N ASP A 162 -16.89 -21.54 -30.75
CA ASP A 162 -17.55 -20.74 -31.77
C ASP A 162 -17.40 -19.20 -31.59
N ASP A 163 -18.35 -18.44 -32.17
CA ASP A 163 -18.32 -16.97 -32.28
C ASP A 163 -19.66 -16.35 -31.83
N ILE A 164 -20.48 -17.11 -31.10
CA ILE A 164 -21.84 -16.81 -30.68
C ILE A 164 -21.88 -16.81 -29.15
N PHE A 165 -22.27 -15.66 -28.58
CA PHE A 165 -22.46 -15.59 -27.13
C PHE A 165 -23.58 -16.52 -26.65
N GLU A 166 -23.23 -17.39 -25.71
CA GLU A 166 -24.09 -18.31 -24.98
C GLU A 166 -24.06 -18.04 -23.46
N GLU A 167 -24.97 -18.66 -22.70
CA GLU A 167 -24.91 -18.60 -21.22
C GLU A 167 -23.92 -19.64 -20.69
N ASP A 168 -23.52 -19.53 -19.41
CA ASP A 168 -22.67 -20.57 -18.81
C ASP A 168 -23.39 -21.94 -18.85
N GLU A 169 -22.82 -22.87 -19.58
CA GLU A 169 -23.40 -24.19 -19.79
C GLU A 169 -22.65 -25.28 -19.03
N HIS A 170 -23.27 -26.43 -18.80
CA HIS A 170 -22.62 -27.55 -18.15
C HIS A 170 -23.01 -28.89 -18.75
N PHE A 171 -22.08 -29.83 -18.68
CA PHE A 171 -22.29 -31.24 -18.98
C PHE A 171 -21.67 -32.12 -17.89
N PHE A 172 -22.01 -33.41 -17.92
CA PHE A 172 -21.60 -34.37 -16.89
C PHE A 172 -20.69 -35.44 -17.48
N VAL A 173 -19.71 -35.88 -16.69
CA VAL A 173 -18.88 -37.05 -17.02
C VAL A 173 -19.09 -38.09 -15.93
N ARG A 174 -19.50 -39.30 -16.29
CA ARG A 174 -19.79 -40.37 -15.33
C ARG A 174 -18.77 -41.50 -15.42
N LEU A 175 -18.32 -41.98 -14.26
CA LEU A 175 -17.59 -43.24 -14.13
C LEU A 175 -18.59 -44.38 -13.94
N LEU A 176 -18.41 -45.44 -14.71
CA LEU A 176 -19.28 -46.61 -14.76
C LEU A 176 -18.44 -47.88 -14.80
N ASN A 177 -19.06 -48.99 -14.43
CA ASN A 177 -18.58 -50.34 -14.75
C ASN A 177 -17.10 -50.60 -14.40
N LEU A 178 -16.78 -50.51 -13.10
CA LEU A 178 -15.46 -50.89 -12.58
C LEU A 178 -15.27 -52.40 -12.74
N ARG A 179 -14.22 -52.79 -13.46
CA ARG A 179 -13.78 -54.17 -13.62
C ARG A 179 -12.36 -54.32 -13.07
N VAL A 180 -12.09 -55.46 -12.45
CA VAL A 180 -10.78 -55.81 -11.89
C VAL A 180 -10.19 -56.97 -12.70
N GLY A 181 -8.92 -56.86 -13.08
CA GLY A 181 -8.23 -57.91 -13.85
C GLY A 181 -6.71 -57.89 -13.72
N ASP A 182 -6.05 -58.82 -14.40
CA ASP A 182 -4.59 -58.86 -14.56
C ASP A 182 -4.11 -57.91 -15.69
N ALA A 183 -2.79 -57.78 -15.87
CA ALA A 183 -2.20 -56.89 -16.87
C ALA A 183 -2.46 -57.37 -18.32
N GLU A 184 -2.89 -58.62 -18.48
CA GLU A 184 -3.18 -59.32 -19.72
C GLU A 184 -4.69 -59.28 -20.10
N GLY A 185 -5.54 -58.69 -19.26
CA GLY A 185 -6.97 -58.48 -19.52
C GLY A 185 -7.87 -59.68 -19.19
N MET A 186 -7.41 -60.64 -18.38
CA MET A 186 -8.29 -61.62 -17.77
C MET A 186 -9.00 -61.02 -16.56
N PHE A 187 -10.33 -60.96 -16.64
CA PHE A 187 -11.18 -60.47 -15.56
C PHE A 187 -11.35 -61.55 -14.49
N GLU A 188 -11.11 -61.21 -13.23
CA GLU A 188 -11.45 -62.10 -12.12
C GLU A 188 -12.94 -61.98 -11.80
N ALA A 189 -13.59 -63.11 -11.50
CA ALA A 189 -14.97 -63.09 -11.01
C ALA A 189 -14.98 -62.46 -9.61
N ASP A 190 -15.80 -61.42 -9.43
CA ASP A 190 -15.92 -60.67 -8.20
C ASP A 190 -16.29 -61.62 -7.06
N SER A 191 -15.39 -61.78 -6.08
CA SER A 191 -15.72 -62.56 -4.89
C SER A 191 -16.54 -61.66 -3.97
N ASP A 192 -17.86 -61.88 -3.94
CA ASP A 192 -18.89 -61.12 -3.19
C ASP A 192 -18.54 -60.81 -1.71
N ASP A 193 -17.56 -61.50 -1.13
CA ASP A 193 -17.18 -61.36 0.28
C ASP A 193 -16.17 -60.21 0.53
N HIS A 194 -15.36 -59.78 -0.46
CA HIS A 194 -14.36 -58.70 -0.33
C HIS A 194 -14.03 -58.03 -1.69
N PRO A 195 -14.70 -56.92 -2.07
CA PRO A 195 -14.41 -56.22 -3.33
C PRO A 195 -13.02 -55.58 -3.29
N LYS A 196 -12.16 -55.95 -4.26
CA LYS A 196 -10.77 -55.46 -4.38
C LYS A 196 -10.68 -53.98 -4.79
N GLY A 197 -11.75 -53.44 -5.38
CA GLY A 197 -11.90 -52.02 -5.65
C GLY A 197 -13.36 -51.59 -5.62
N LYS A 198 -13.63 -50.34 -5.23
CA LYS A 198 -14.97 -49.76 -5.26
C LYS A 198 -14.95 -48.38 -5.93
N LEU A 199 -16.02 -48.07 -6.66
CA LEU A 199 -16.33 -46.73 -7.13
C LEU A 199 -16.85 -45.90 -5.95
N VAL A 200 -16.20 -44.78 -5.64
CA VAL A 200 -16.56 -43.91 -4.51
C VAL A 200 -17.06 -42.56 -5.01
N ALA A 201 -18.03 -41.97 -4.33
CA ALA A 201 -18.46 -40.62 -4.63
C ALA A 201 -17.28 -39.63 -4.47
N PRO A 202 -17.08 -38.68 -5.39
CA PRO A 202 -17.94 -38.35 -6.53
C PRO A 202 -17.68 -39.21 -7.79
N LEU A 203 -18.76 -39.83 -8.30
CA LEU A 203 -18.76 -40.64 -9.55
C LEU A 203 -19.10 -39.84 -10.80
N VAL A 204 -19.53 -38.60 -10.60
CA VAL A 204 -19.93 -37.68 -11.63
C VAL A 204 -19.08 -36.43 -11.47
N ALA A 205 -18.37 -36.05 -12.51
CA ALA A 205 -17.76 -34.73 -12.62
C ALA A 205 -18.71 -33.82 -13.39
N THR A 206 -18.90 -32.60 -12.89
CA THR A 206 -19.61 -31.54 -13.61
C THR A 206 -18.58 -30.63 -14.25
N VAL A 207 -18.68 -30.44 -15.55
CA VAL A 207 -17.85 -29.49 -16.30
C VAL A 207 -18.73 -28.32 -16.69
N THR A 208 -18.34 -27.12 -16.30
CA THR A 208 -18.99 -25.86 -16.72
C THR A 208 -18.15 -25.22 -17.81
N ILE A 209 -18.76 -24.97 -18.96
CA ILE A 209 -18.19 -24.23 -20.09
C ILE A 209 -18.59 -22.77 -19.88
N LEU A 210 -17.58 -21.90 -19.84
CA LEU A 210 -17.74 -20.46 -19.71
C LEU A 210 -17.53 -19.84 -21.09
N ASP A 211 -18.56 -19.15 -21.58
CA ASP A 211 -18.53 -18.40 -22.84
C ASP A 211 -17.55 -17.23 -22.76
N ASP A 212 -16.77 -17.01 -23.83
CA ASP A 212 -15.88 -15.85 -23.97
C ASP A 212 -16.22 -14.90 -25.14
N ASP A 213 -17.40 -15.09 -25.72
CA ASP A 213 -17.89 -14.37 -26.90
C ASP A 213 -18.71 -13.13 -26.61
N HIS A 214 -18.87 -12.78 -25.34
CA HIS A 214 -19.46 -11.51 -24.95
C HIS A 214 -18.64 -10.34 -25.51
N ALA A 215 -19.29 -9.40 -26.23
CA ALA A 215 -18.61 -8.25 -26.84
C ALA A 215 -18.12 -7.21 -25.80
N GLY A 216 -18.44 -7.42 -24.54
CA GLY A 216 -17.87 -6.71 -23.39
C GLY A 216 -18.74 -5.58 -22.86
N ILE A 217 -18.52 -5.28 -21.58
CA ILE A 217 -19.16 -4.22 -20.81
C ILE A 217 -18.14 -3.10 -20.64
N PHE A 218 -18.48 -1.89 -21.10
CA PHE A 218 -17.56 -0.76 -21.14
C PHE A 218 -17.83 0.21 -20.00
N GLY A 219 -16.79 0.58 -19.25
CA GLY A 219 -16.90 1.56 -18.18
C GLY A 219 -15.55 2.14 -17.79
N PHE A 220 -15.57 3.20 -16.97
CA PHE A 220 -14.34 3.72 -16.37
C PHE A 220 -13.87 2.82 -15.23
N ARG A 221 -12.54 2.66 -15.13
CA ARG A 221 -11.92 1.90 -14.02
C ARG A 221 -12.27 2.49 -12.65
N GLU A 222 -12.32 3.82 -12.59
CA GLU A 222 -12.57 4.60 -11.39
C GLU A 222 -13.80 5.51 -11.63
N ARG A 223 -14.51 5.90 -10.56
CA ARG A 223 -15.67 6.82 -10.65
C ARG A 223 -15.29 8.28 -10.53
N SER A 224 -14.16 8.56 -9.87
CA SER A 224 -13.63 9.89 -9.71
C SER A 224 -12.11 9.86 -9.74
N VAL A 225 -11.49 10.79 -10.47
CA VAL A 225 -10.04 10.98 -10.51
C VAL A 225 -9.74 12.39 -10.04
N ARG A 226 -8.68 12.54 -9.23
CA ARG A 226 -8.18 13.85 -8.79
C ARG A 226 -6.90 14.16 -9.56
N VAL A 227 -6.87 15.31 -10.21
CA VAL A 227 -5.76 15.79 -11.02
C VAL A 227 -5.32 17.15 -10.52
N SER A 228 -4.02 17.39 -10.54
CA SER A 228 -3.46 18.71 -10.24
C SER A 228 -3.42 19.56 -11.50
N GLU A 229 -3.71 20.85 -11.43
CA GLU A 229 -3.69 21.78 -12.58
C GLU A 229 -2.34 21.74 -13.31
N CYS A 230 -1.25 21.68 -12.55
CA CYS A 230 0.11 21.61 -13.09
C CYS A 230 0.46 20.28 -13.80
N GLN A 231 -0.43 19.28 -13.80
CA GLN A 231 -0.19 18.00 -14.46
C GLN A 231 -0.33 18.11 -16.00
N GLY A 232 -1.04 19.12 -16.50
CA GLY A 232 -1.21 19.43 -17.93
C GLY A 232 -2.11 18.45 -18.70
N HIS A 233 -2.17 17.18 -18.31
CA HIS A 233 -3.08 16.19 -18.88
C HIS A 233 -3.60 15.25 -17.79
N VAL A 234 -4.89 14.90 -17.87
CA VAL A 234 -5.47 13.79 -17.12
C VAL A 234 -5.54 12.57 -18.01
N GLU A 235 -4.96 11.45 -17.57
CA GLU A 235 -5.07 10.16 -18.24
C GLU A 235 -6.16 9.33 -17.56
N VAL A 236 -7.14 8.90 -18.37
CA VAL A 236 -8.31 8.16 -17.92
C VAL A 236 -8.36 6.82 -18.63
N THR A 237 -8.53 5.74 -17.86
CA THR A 237 -8.62 4.38 -18.41
C THR A 237 -10.08 3.92 -18.49
N VAL A 238 -10.49 3.53 -19.70
CA VAL A 238 -11.74 2.83 -19.98
C VAL A 238 -11.44 1.34 -20.05
N VAL A 239 -12.18 0.55 -19.30
CA VAL A 239 -12.05 -0.90 -19.21
C VAL A 239 -13.23 -1.57 -19.91
N ARG A 240 -12.96 -2.72 -20.53
CA ARG A 240 -13.89 -3.65 -21.16
C ARG A 240 -13.87 -4.94 -20.34
N SER A 241 -14.99 -5.26 -19.70
CA SER A 241 -15.14 -6.42 -18.81
C SER A 241 -16.14 -7.43 -19.37
N SER A 242 -16.21 -8.64 -18.80
CA SER A 242 -17.13 -9.72 -19.19
C SER A 242 -16.87 -10.38 -20.56
N GLY A 243 -16.00 -9.82 -21.40
CA GLY A 243 -15.58 -10.41 -22.66
C GLY A 243 -14.87 -9.40 -23.57
N ALA A 244 -14.13 -9.90 -24.56
CA ALA A 244 -13.28 -9.09 -25.43
C ALA A 244 -13.50 -9.36 -26.94
N ARG A 245 -14.60 -10.04 -27.29
CA ARG A 245 -14.87 -10.51 -28.64
C ARG A 245 -15.30 -9.39 -29.60
N GLY A 246 -14.69 -9.36 -30.78
CA GLY A 246 -14.99 -8.41 -31.85
C GLY A 246 -14.50 -6.98 -31.61
N THR A 247 -14.72 -6.12 -32.62
CA THR A 247 -14.26 -4.72 -32.64
C THR A 247 -15.38 -3.75 -32.27
N VAL A 248 -15.22 -3.02 -31.17
CA VAL A 248 -16.23 -2.11 -30.60
C VAL A 248 -15.73 -0.67 -30.56
N MET A 249 -16.54 0.27 -31.04
CA MET A 249 -16.30 1.70 -30.89
C MET A 249 -17.09 2.25 -29.72
N VAL A 250 -16.41 2.95 -28.81
CA VAL A 250 -17.05 3.63 -27.67
C VAL A 250 -16.87 5.13 -27.83
N PRO A 251 -17.93 5.88 -28.20
CA PRO A 251 -17.85 7.34 -28.23
C PRO A 251 -17.70 7.89 -26.82
N PHE A 252 -16.91 8.95 -26.65
CA PHE A 252 -16.78 9.67 -25.40
C PHE A 252 -16.84 11.18 -25.64
N ARG A 253 -17.25 11.92 -24.61
CA ARG A 253 -17.24 13.38 -24.60
C ARG A 253 -17.00 13.91 -23.20
N THR A 254 -16.41 15.09 -23.14
CA THR A 254 -16.34 15.91 -21.93
C THR A 254 -17.65 16.68 -21.74
N VAL A 255 -18.03 16.89 -20.49
CA VAL A 255 -19.22 17.61 -20.07
C VAL A 255 -18.83 18.54 -18.93
N GLU A 256 -19.17 19.82 -19.09
CA GLU A 256 -18.89 20.86 -18.11
C GLU A 256 -19.56 20.56 -16.76
N GLY A 257 -18.85 20.85 -15.68
CA GLY A 257 -19.34 20.73 -14.31
C GLY A 257 -19.32 22.09 -13.63
N THR A 258 -18.43 22.24 -12.66
CA THR A 258 -18.02 23.57 -12.16
C THR A 258 -16.90 24.16 -13.00
N ALA A 259 -15.96 23.31 -13.45
CA ALA A 259 -14.97 23.65 -14.46
C ALA A 259 -15.61 23.77 -15.84
N ARG A 260 -15.20 24.80 -16.58
CA ARG A 260 -15.60 25.13 -17.94
C ARG A 260 -14.60 24.61 -18.97
N GLY A 261 -15.17 24.15 -20.08
CA GLY A 261 -14.41 23.74 -21.26
C GLY A 261 -13.92 24.94 -22.08
N GLY A 262 -13.56 24.68 -23.33
CA GLY A 262 -13.13 25.72 -24.27
C GLY A 262 -11.73 26.29 -24.01
N GLY A 263 -10.91 25.63 -23.17
CA GLY A 263 -9.56 26.06 -22.84
C GLY A 263 -9.49 27.08 -21.71
N ILE A 264 -10.53 27.15 -20.86
CA ILE A 264 -10.49 27.89 -19.59
C ILE A 264 -9.82 26.98 -18.55
N ASP A 265 -10.48 25.92 -18.11
CA ASP A 265 -9.96 24.99 -17.08
C ASP A 265 -9.48 23.67 -17.71
N TYR A 266 -10.14 23.27 -18.80
CA TYR A 266 -9.73 22.13 -19.63
C TYR A 266 -10.07 22.36 -21.11
N GLU A 267 -9.40 21.62 -22.00
CA GLU A 267 -9.76 21.59 -23.42
C GLU A 267 -10.80 20.50 -23.69
N ASP A 268 -11.91 20.85 -24.35
CA ASP A 268 -12.97 19.90 -24.66
C ASP A 268 -12.46 18.75 -25.53
N ALA A 269 -12.54 17.54 -24.99
CA ALA A 269 -12.22 16.32 -25.71
C ALA A 269 -13.51 15.58 -26.08
N SER A 270 -13.61 15.20 -27.35
CA SER A 270 -14.64 14.29 -27.86
C SER A 270 -14.04 13.40 -28.94
N GLY A 271 -14.43 12.12 -28.96
CA GLY A 271 -13.91 11.16 -29.92
C GLY A 271 -14.55 9.80 -29.76
N GLU A 272 -14.00 8.80 -30.44
CA GLU A 272 -14.43 7.41 -30.32
C GLU A 272 -13.22 6.51 -30.03
N LEU A 273 -13.35 5.63 -29.05
CA LEU A 273 -12.33 4.65 -28.67
C LEU A 273 -12.58 3.34 -29.43
N GLU A 274 -11.63 2.93 -30.27
CA GLU A 274 -11.72 1.68 -31.06
C GLU A 274 -11.07 0.51 -30.33
N PHE A 275 -11.85 -0.30 -29.61
CA PHE A 275 -11.39 -1.56 -29.00
C PHE A 275 -11.34 -2.66 -30.04
N ARG A 276 -10.17 -3.27 -30.23
CA ARG A 276 -9.98 -4.43 -31.11
C ARG A 276 -10.36 -5.73 -30.39
N ASN A 277 -10.32 -6.86 -31.12
CA ASN A 277 -10.47 -8.18 -30.51
C ASN A 277 -9.41 -8.37 -29.42
N ASP A 278 -9.80 -8.96 -28.29
CA ASP A 278 -8.94 -9.24 -27.11
C ASP A 278 -8.39 -8.00 -26.39
N GLU A 279 -8.82 -6.80 -26.80
CA GLU A 279 -8.41 -5.57 -26.14
C GLU A 279 -9.35 -5.24 -24.99
N THR A 280 -8.82 -5.24 -23.76
CA THR A 280 -9.59 -5.10 -22.52
C THR A 280 -9.52 -3.70 -21.89
N ALA A 281 -8.60 -2.83 -22.33
CA ALA A 281 -8.48 -1.48 -21.80
C ALA A 281 -7.92 -0.48 -22.82
N LYS A 282 -8.37 0.78 -22.72
CA LYS A 282 -7.78 1.92 -23.42
C LYS A 282 -7.66 3.13 -22.53
N THR A 283 -6.62 3.91 -22.77
CA THR A 283 -6.45 5.20 -22.13
C THR A 283 -6.86 6.33 -23.08
N LEU A 284 -7.48 7.35 -22.51
CA LEU A 284 -7.78 8.62 -23.16
C LEU A 284 -7.13 9.74 -22.35
N GLN A 285 -6.71 10.80 -23.04
CA GLN A 285 -6.06 11.93 -22.41
C GLN A 285 -6.89 13.20 -22.67
N VAL A 286 -7.16 13.94 -21.60
CA VAL A 286 -7.80 15.27 -21.68
C VAL A 286 -6.79 16.28 -21.17
N LYS A 287 -6.62 17.39 -21.90
CA LYS A 287 -5.67 18.45 -21.51
C LYS A 287 -6.30 19.34 -20.45
N ILE A 288 -5.57 19.53 -19.36
CA ILE A 288 -5.91 20.43 -18.26
C ILE A 288 -5.13 21.73 -18.48
N VAL A 289 -5.79 22.87 -18.31
CA VAL A 289 -5.17 24.18 -18.43
C VAL A 289 -4.78 24.63 -17.03
N ASP A 290 -3.54 25.09 -16.87
CA ASP A 290 -3.03 25.69 -15.65
C ASP A 290 -3.16 27.20 -15.84
N ASP A 291 -4.10 27.82 -15.12
CA ASP A 291 -4.30 29.26 -15.13
C ASP A 291 -3.70 29.90 -13.86
N GLU A 292 -3.51 31.22 -13.88
CA GLU A 292 -2.90 31.95 -12.75
C GLU A 292 -3.95 32.39 -11.71
N GLU A 293 -5.23 32.05 -11.90
CA GLU A 293 -6.31 32.43 -11.01
C GLU A 293 -6.42 31.45 -9.83
N TYR A 294 -6.73 32.00 -8.65
CA TYR A 294 -6.91 31.16 -7.45
C TYR A 294 -8.32 30.57 -7.48
N GLU A 295 -8.43 29.33 -7.93
CA GLU A 295 -9.71 28.65 -8.06
C GLU A 295 -9.96 27.66 -6.91
N LYS A 296 -11.22 27.57 -6.49
CA LYS A 296 -11.60 26.51 -5.53
C LYS A 296 -11.57 25.18 -6.27
N LYS A 297 -11.53 24.08 -5.52
CA LYS A 297 -11.72 22.72 -6.05
C LYS A 297 -12.85 22.66 -7.10
N GLU A 298 -12.47 22.41 -8.35
CA GLU A 298 -13.37 22.33 -9.49
C GLU A 298 -13.54 20.89 -9.98
N ASN A 299 -14.59 20.67 -10.78
CA ASN A 299 -14.85 19.38 -11.39
C ASN A 299 -15.48 19.52 -12.77
N PHE A 300 -15.14 18.58 -13.64
CA PHE A 300 -15.83 18.32 -14.90
C PHE A 300 -16.07 16.82 -15.04
N PHE A 301 -16.82 16.42 -16.06
CA PHE A 301 -17.19 15.03 -16.26
C PHE A 301 -16.77 14.52 -17.64
N ILE A 302 -16.44 13.24 -17.69
CA ILE A 302 -16.24 12.52 -18.96
C ILE A 302 -17.33 11.45 -19.03
N GLU A 303 -18.14 11.50 -20.10
CA GLU A 303 -19.24 10.57 -20.33
C GLU A 303 -18.92 9.64 -21.51
N LEU A 304 -19.15 8.34 -21.31
CA LEU A 304 -19.17 7.35 -22.38
C LEU A 304 -20.57 7.31 -23.01
N GLY A 305 -20.62 7.32 -24.33
CA GLY A 305 -21.82 7.09 -25.12
C GLY A 305 -22.02 5.60 -25.42
N THR A 306 -23.14 5.28 -26.08
CA THR A 306 -23.51 3.90 -26.40
C THR A 306 -22.45 3.24 -27.29
N PRO A 307 -21.88 2.07 -26.90
CA PRO A 307 -20.90 1.37 -27.71
C PRO A 307 -21.54 0.85 -29.01
N ARG A 308 -20.75 0.83 -30.08
CA ARG A 308 -21.18 0.38 -31.41
C ARG A 308 -20.28 -0.77 -31.85
N TRP A 309 -20.89 -1.87 -32.22
CA TRP A 309 -20.16 -3.03 -32.74
C TRP A 309 -19.89 -2.85 -34.24
N LEU A 310 -18.63 -2.62 -34.64
CA LEU A 310 -18.26 -2.32 -36.04
C LEU A 310 -18.08 -3.57 -36.89
N LYS A 311 -17.45 -4.59 -36.33
CA LYS A 311 -17.28 -5.91 -36.94
C LYS A 311 -17.87 -6.93 -35.98
N ARG A 312 -19.14 -7.26 -36.21
CA ARG A 312 -19.63 -8.59 -35.90
C ARG A 312 -18.77 -9.55 -36.72
N GLY A 313 -18.25 -10.62 -36.12
CA GLY A 313 -17.54 -11.66 -36.87
C GLY A 313 -18.44 -12.27 -37.96
N ILE A 314 -18.03 -13.42 -38.48
CA ILE A 314 -18.77 -14.15 -39.53
C ILE A 314 -20.25 -14.40 -39.13
N SER A 315 -20.58 -14.34 -37.83
CA SER A 315 -21.92 -14.37 -37.24
C SER A 315 -22.89 -13.31 -37.77
N ALA A 316 -22.40 -12.16 -38.28
CA ALA A 316 -23.26 -11.17 -38.95
C ALA A 316 -23.85 -11.70 -40.26
N LEU A 317 -23.11 -12.55 -40.97
CA LEU A 317 -23.51 -13.11 -42.25
C LEU A 317 -24.58 -14.19 -42.07
N LEU A 318 -24.47 -15.00 -41.01
CA LEU A 318 -25.49 -15.98 -40.64
C LEU A 318 -26.79 -15.33 -40.12
N LEU A 319 -26.68 -14.29 -39.28
CA LEU A 319 -27.86 -13.57 -38.76
C LEU A 319 -28.52 -12.64 -39.80
N ALA A 320 -27.78 -12.13 -40.78
CA ALA A 320 -28.31 -11.27 -41.84
C ALA A 320 -28.77 -12.04 -43.10
N GLN A 321 -28.31 -13.29 -43.33
CA GLN A 321 -28.82 -14.14 -44.42
C GLN A 321 -30.16 -14.81 -44.11
N GLY A 322 -30.71 -14.60 -42.91
CA GLY A 322 -32.02 -15.09 -42.48
C GLY A 322 -33.20 -14.15 -42.72
N ASP A 323 -33.11 -13.18 -43.63
CA ASP A 323 -34.22 -12.25 -43.98
C ASP A 323 -35.30 -12.90 -44.88
N GLY A 324 -35.48 -14.21 -44.72
CA GLY A 324 -36.56 -14.99 -45.32
C GLY A 324 -37.35 -15.66 -44.21
N GLU A 325 -38.66 -15.42 -44.19
CA GLU A 325 -39.69 -15.94 -43.28
C GLU A 325 -39.60 -17.45 -43.03
N ARG A 326 -38.60 -17.91 -42.28
CA ARG A 326 -38.55 -19.24 -41.69
C ARG A 326 -39.04 -19.08 -40.26
N GLN A 327 -40.12 -19.79 -39.91
CA GLN A 327 -40.49 -19.95 -38.50
C GLN A 327 -39.32 -20.61 -37.81
N LEU A 328 -38.61 -19.85 -36.99
CA LEU A 328 -37.55 -20.35 -36.13
C LEU A 328 -38.20 -21.30 -35.11
N SER A 329 -37.49 -22.37 -34.77
CA SER A 329 -37.89 -23.22 -33.65
C SER A 329 -37.87 -22.39 -32.35
N ALA A 330 -38.63 -22.81 -31.33
CA ALA A 330 -38.59 -22.14 -30.03
C ALA A 330 -37.17 -22.09 -29.44
N GLU A 331 -36.36 -23.13 -29.68
CA GLU A 331 -34.96 -23.21 -29.24
C GLU A 331 -34.06 -22.23 -30.00
N GLU A 332 -34.28 -22.06 -31.31
CA GLU A 332 -33.51 -21.11 -32.14
C GLU A 332 -33.85 -19.65 -31.79
N GLU A 333 -35.11 -19.36 -31.46
CA GLU A 333 -35.51 -18.04 -30.96
C GLU A 333 -34.91 -17.72 -29.60
N GLU A 334 -34.80 -18.71 -28.72
CA GLU A 334 -34.19 -18.58 -27.40
C GLU A 334 -32.67 -18.33 -27.52
N ALA A 335 -31.97 -19.16 -28.30
CA ALA A 335 -30.55 -18.96 -28.61
C ALA A 335 -30.28 -17.58 -29.22
N ARG A 336 -31.14 -17.10 -30.12
CA ARG A 336 -31.02 -15.75 -30.68
C ARG A 336 -31.20 -14.64 -29.64
N ARG A 337 -32.08 -14.82 -28.65
CA ARG A 337 -32.26 -13.85 -27.55
C ARG A 337 -31.05 -13.83 -26.65
N ILE A 338 -30.46 -14.98 -26.36
CA ILE A 338 -29.24 -15.13 -25.58
C ILE A 338 -28.07 -14.46 -26.31
N ALA A 339 -27.83 -14.79 -27.57
CA ALA A 339 -26.78 -14.17 -28.39
C ALA A 339 -26.91 -12.63 -28.50
N ASP A 340 -28.15 -12.11 -28.44
CA ASP A 340 -28.41 -10.68 -28.43
C ASP A 340 -27.98 -10.00 -27.11
N MET A 341 -27.91 -10.74 -26.00
CA MET A 341 -27.37 -10.28 -24.72
C MET A 341 -25.85 -10.10 -24.75
N GLY A 342 -25.14 -10.85 -25.60
CA GLY A 342 -23.69 -10.71 -25.83
C GLY A 342 -23.25 -9.42 -26.54
N LYS A 343 -24.19 -8.53 -26.88
CA LYS A 343 -23.89 -7.23 -27.51
C LYS A 343 -23.11 -6.32 -26.56
N PRO A 344 -22.30 -5.38 -27.09
CA PRO A 344 -21.56 -4.48 -26.23
C PRO A 344 -22.51 -3.55 -25.48
N VAL A 345 -22.31 -3.42 -24.17
CA VAL A 345 -23.15 -2.60 -23.29
C VAL A 345 -22.30 -1.67 -22.42
N LEU A 346 -22.93 -0.60 -21.92
CA LEU A 346 -22.30 0.27 -20.93
C LEU A 346 -22.45 -0.33 -19.54
N GLY A 347 -21.36 -0.34 -18.78
CA GLY A 347 -21.36 -0.71 -17.37
C GLY A 347 -21.85 0.41 -16.46
N ASP A 348 -21.79 0.15 -15.16
CA ASP A 348 -22.25 1.07 -14.12
C ASP A 348 -21.52 2.42 -14.16
N ASN A 349 -20.20 2.39 -14.41
CA ASN A 349 -19.33 3.56 -14.43
C ASN A 349 -19.28 4.20 -15.83
N ARG A 350 -20.42 4.70 -16.31
CA ARG A 350 -20.51 5.39 -17.63
C ARG A 350 -20.01 6.83 -17.62
N ARG A 351 -19.85 7.42 -16.43
CA ARG A 351 -19.47 8.81 -16.21
C ARG A 351 -18.37 8.86 -15.16
N LEU A 352 -17.28 9.53 -15.49
CA LEU A 352 -16.16 9.81 -14.59
C LEU A 352 -16.23 11.26 -14.15
N GLU A 353 -16.09 11.50 -12.85
CA GLU A 353 -15.84 12.84 -12.31
C GLU A 353 -14.34 13.12 -12.28
N VAL A 354 -13.88 14.13 -13.00
CA VAL A 354 -12.51 14.61 -12.89
C VAL A 354 -12.53 15.84 -12.01
N VAL A 355 -11.78 15.75 -10.93
CA VAL A 355 -11.70 16.78 -9.90
C VAL A 355 -10.35 17.44 -10.01
N ILE A 356 -10.37 18.72 -10.34
CA ILE A 356 -9.18 19.55 -10.45
C ILE A 356 -8.86 20.07 -9.04
N GLU A 357 -7.68 19.74 -8.53
CA GLU A 357 -7.18 20.19 -7.24
C GLU A 357 -5.98 21.12 -7.44
N GLU A 358 -6.04 22.29 -6.79
CA GLU A 358 -4.89 23.19 -6.71
C GLU A 358 -3.65 22.45 -6.18
N SER A 359 -2.48 22.81 -6.68
CA SER A 359 -1.21 22.31 -6.17
C SER A 359 -0.97 22.73 -4.70
N TYR A 360 -1.28 21.85 -3.74
CA TYR A 360 -1.13 22.02 -2.29
C TYR A 360 0.33 22.22 -1.77
N ASP A 361 1.30 22.47 -2.65
CA ASP A 361 2.67 22.75 -2.26
C ASP A 361 2.80 24.01 -1.41
N PHE A 362 1.92 25.00 -1.63
CA PHE A 362 1.92 26.24 -0.85
C PHE A 362 1.33 26.06 0.55
N LYS A 363 0.16 25.42 0.69
CA LYS A 363 -0.53 25.23 1.97
C LYS A 363 0.24 24.32 2.94
N ASN A 364 0.84 23.23 2.45
CA ASN A 364 1.73 22.38 3.26
C ASN A 364 3.02 23.10 3.67
N THR A 365 3.40 24.19 3.01
CA THR A 365 4.50 25.04 3.46
C THR A 365 4.05 25.90 4.63
N VAL A 366 2.88 26.52 4.50
CA VAL A 366 2.30 27.43 5.51
C VAL A 366 1.92 26.69 6.79
N ASP A 367 1.26 25.53 6.70
CA ASP A 367 0.87 24.74 7.88
C ASP A 367 2.07 24.11 8.60
N LYS A 368 3.12 23.70 7.85
CA LYS A 368 4.40 23.28 8.46
C LYS A 368 5.16 24.45 9.10
N LEU A 369 4.97 25.68 8.63
CA LEU A 369 5.56 26.89 9.22
C LEU A 369 4.84 27.29 10.52
N MET A 370 3.51 27.18 10.53
CA MET A 370 2.64 27.47 11.68
C MET A 370 2.73 26.42 12.79
N LYS A 371 2.93 25.13 12.46
CA LYS A 371 3.14 24.08 13.48
C LYS A 371 4.54 24.04 14.07
N LYS A 372 5.58 24.50 13.35
CA LYS A 372 6.97 24.55 13.83
C LYS A 372 7.29 25.80 14.66
N THR A 373 6.32 26.67 14.90
CA THR A 373 6.45 27.89 15.71
C THR A 373 6.05 27.70 17.18
N ASN A 374 6.12 26.48 17.71
CA ASN A 374 6.11 26.23 19.16
C ASN A 374 7.51 25.79 19.67
N LEU A 375 8.51 26.63 19.38
CA LEU A 375 9.88 26.55 19.90
C LEU A 375 9.96 26.78 21.43
N ALA A 376 8.85 27.12 22.08
CA ALA A 376 8.77 27.31 23.52
C ALA A 376 8.84 25.98 24.31
N THR A 377 8.52 24.85 23.68
CA THR A 377 8.38 23.55 24.37
C THR A 377 9.71 22.79 24.50
N VAL A 378 10.74 23.14 23.72
CA VAL A 378 11.97 22.34 23.58
C VAL A 378 13.14 22.89 24.43
N ILE A 379 13.01 24.08 25.01
CA ILE A 379 14.11 24.74 25.75
C ILE A 379 13.93 24.61 27.28
N GLY A 380 12.82 24.05 27.75
CA GLY A 380 12.56 23.88 29.18
C GLY A 380 13.09 22.57 29.74
N THR A 381 13.90 22.64 30.79
CA THR A 381 14.04 21.52 31.73
C THR A 381 12.68 21.30 32.39
N HIS A 382 12.20 20.05 32.41
CA HIS A 382 10.85 19.74 32.89
C HIS A 382 10.83 19.39 34.38
N SER A 383 11.99 19.21 35.02
CA SER A 383 12.09 18.90 36.44
C SER A 383 13.29 19.55 37.14
N TRP A 384 13.12 19.86 38.43
CA TRP A 384 14.20 20.33 39.32
C TRP A 384 15.37 19.34 39.40
N ARG A 385 15.06 18.03 39.32
CA ARG A 385 16.07 16.96 39.31
C ARG A 385 17.02 17.12 38.13
N GLU A 386 16.50 17.40 36.95
CA GLU A 386 17.31 17.60 35.73
C GLU A 386 18.14 18.88 35.82
N GLN A 387 17.56 19.98 36.33
CA GLN A 387 18.27 21.26 36.51
C GLN A 387 19.46 21.13 37.46
N PHE A 388 19.29 20.45 38.60
CA PHE A 388 20.39 20.21 39.55
C PHE A 388 21.44 19.25 39.01
N LEU A 389 21.02 18.22 38.28
CA LEU A 389 21.97 17.26 37.71
C LEU A 389 22.85 17.95 36.65
N GLU A 390 22.25 18.74 35.75
CA GLU A 390 22.97 19.52 34.74
C GLU A 390 23.87 20.61 35.37
N ALA A 391 23.46 21.17 36.51
CA ALA A 391 24.28 22.16 37.23
C ALA A 391 25.55 21.57 37.86
N ILE A 392 25.53 20.28 38.23
CA ILE A 392 26.63 19.61 38.96
C ILE A 392 27.54 18.82 38.01
N THR A 393 27.03 18.33 36.88
CA THR A 393 27.81 17.55 35.91
C THR A 393 28.62 18.44 34.97
N VAL A 394 29.89 18.06 34.71
CA VAL A 394 30.74 18.64 33.66
C VAL A 394 30.55 17.84 32.38
N SER A 395 30.25 18.51 31.28
CA SER A 395 30.26 17.97 29.93
C SER A 395 31.28 18.73 29.09
N ALA A 396 32.10 17.99 28.33
CA ALA A 396 33.04 18.57 27.39
C ALA A 396 32.29 19.42 26.35
N GLY A 397 32.73 20.65 26.15
CA GLY A 397 32.25 21.47 25.04
C GLY A 397 33.01 21.08 23.78
N ASP A 398 32.35 20.46 22.81
CA ASP A 398 32.94 20.27 21.48
C ASP A 398 33.02 21.64 20.79
N GLU A 399 34.19 22.26 20.83
CA GLU A 399 34.61 23.18 19.78
C GLU A 399 35.32 22.34 18.72
N ASP A 400 34.59 22.05 17.64
CA ASP A 400 35.06 21.89 16.25
C ASP A 400 34.18 20.85 15.51
N GLU A 401 33.44 21.31 14.50
CA GLU A 401 32.47 20.53 13.71
C GLU A 401 33.12 19.64 12.63
N ASP A 402 34.45 19.43 12.64
CA ASP A 402 35.18 18.91 11.47
C ASP A 402 36.08 17.68 11.71
N ASP A 403 35.73 16.71 12.58
CA ASP A 403 36.42 15.41 12.53
C ASP A 403 35.49 14.21 12.72
N GLU A 404 35.39 13.43 11.65
CA GLU A 404 34.69 12.15 11.60
C GLU A 404 35.45 11.10 12.41
N GLY A 405 34.91 10.76 13.58
CA GLY A 405 35.12 9.44 14.18
C GLY A 405 35.84 9.44 15.52
N ARG A 406 35.15 8.83 16.51
CA ARG A 406 35.69 8.30 17.77
C ARG A 406 36.51 9.26 18.64
N GLU A 407 35.87 9.78 19.68
CA GLU A 407 35.94 9.32 21.09
C GLU A 407 35.25 10.40 21.94
N GLU A 408 34.49 10.00 22.96
CA GLU A 408 34.07 10.93 24.01
C GLU A 408 35.34 11.48 24.67
N ARG A 409 35.79 12.65 24.24
CA ARG A 409 36.94 13.30 24.87
C ARG A 409 36.54 13.69 26.28
N LEU A 410 37.27 13.15 27.26
CA LEU A 410 37.15 13.54 28.65
C LEU A 410 37.32 15.07 28.77
N PRO A 411 36.51 15.74 29.61
CA PRO A 411 36.51 17.21 29.68
C PRO A 411 37.91 17.76 29.96
N SER A 412 38.24 18.85 29.28
CA SER A 412 39.54 19.50 29.39
C SER A 412 39.73 20.07 30.80
N CYS A 413 40.97 20.13 31.29
CA CYS A 413 41.28 20.75 32.60
C CYS A 413 40.72 22.18 32.71
N PHE A 414 40.61 22.88 31.58
CA PHE A 414 40.01 24.22 31.52
C PHE A 414 38.49 24.20 31.78
N ASP A 415 37.76 23.21 31.26
CA ASP A 415 36.31 23.05 31.49
C ASP A 415 36.01 22.73 32.96
N TYR A 416 36.86 21.91 33.59
CA TYR A 416 36.77 21.65 35.02
C TYR A 416 37.05 22.90 35.87
N VAL A 417 38.00 23.74 35.47
CA VAL A 417 38.29 25.02 36.14
C VAL A 417 37.13 26.00 35.97
N MET A 418 36.58 26.11 34.76
CA MET A 418 35.42 26.98 34.48
C MET A 418 34.15 26.48 35.20
N HIS A 419 33.92 25.17 35.26
CA HIS A 419 32.84 24.59 36.06
C HIS A 419 33.05 24.85 37.56
N PHE A 420 34.26 24.67 38.09
CA PHE A 420 34.53 24.94 39.51
C PHE A 420 34.26 26.40 39.90
N LEU A 421 34.64 27.35 39.05
CA LEU A 421 34.39 28.78 39.28
C LEU A 421 32.91 29.18 39.12
N THR A 422 32.13 28.43 38.33
CA THR A 422 30.73 28.77 38.01
C THR A 422 29.70 27.87 38.70
N VAL A 423 30.10 26.75 39.30
CA VAL A 423 29.21 25.78 39.99
C VAL A 423 28.38 26.44 41.08
N PHE A 424 28.99 27.34 41.86
CA PHE A 424 28.26 28.08 42.87
C PHE A 424 27.06 28.82 42.28
N TRP A 425 27.27 29.52 41.15
CA TRP A 425 26.23 30.25 40.43
C TRP A 425 25.23 29.30 39.76
N LYS A 426 25.70 28.22 39.14
CA LYS A 426 24.82 27.21 38.52
C LYS A 426 23.85 26.57 39.50
N VAL A 427 24.34 26.19 40.68
CA VAL A 427 23.50 25.56 41.72
C VAL A 427 22.53 26.58 42.32
N LEU A 428 22.97 27.85 42.48
CA LEU A 428 22.10 28.94 42.90
C LEU A 428 20.94 29.17 41.91
N PHE A 429 21.22 29.12 40.60
CA PHE A 429 20.20 29.30 39.56
C PHE A 429 19.38 28.04 39.25
N ALA A 430 19.88 26.85 39.56
CA ALA A 430 19.10 25.61 39.55
C ALA A 430 17.99 25.60 40.62
N CYS A 431 18.04 26.52 41.60
CA CYS A 431 16.96 26.76 42.55
C CYS A 431 15.78 27.57 41.96
N VAL A 432 15.87 28.02 40.71
CA VAL A 432 14.75 28.67 40.02
C VAL A 432 13.80 27.59 39.50
N PRO A 433 12.48 27.69 39.74
CA PRO A 433 11.54 26.65 39.35
C PRO A 433 11.55 26.39 37.83
N PRO A 434 11.35 25.13 37.39
CA PRO A 434 11.24 24.72 35.99
C PRO A 434 10.26 25.56 35.19
N THR A 435 10.65 25.88 33.96
CA THR A 435 9.87 26.73 33.04
C THR A 435 8.54 26.11 32.62
N ALA A 436 8.35 24.80 32.87
CA ALA A 436 7.08 24.10 32.67
C ALA A 436 6.00 24.43 33.71
N LEU A 437 6.37 24.93 34.90
CA LEU A 437 5.43 25.31 35.95
C LEU A 437 4.80 26.68 35.63
N LEU A 438 3.47 26.76 35.64
CA LEU A 438 2.68 27.99 35.45
C LEU A 438 3.04 28.78 34.17
N GLY A 439 3.41 28.08 33.09
CA GLY A 439 3.73 28.72 31.80
C GLY A 439 4.94 29.66 31.85
N GLY A 440 5.90 29.42 32.77
CA GLY A 440 7.15 30.18 32.87
C GLY A 440 7.08 31.43 33.76
N TRP A 441 5.89 31.85 34.21
CA TRP A 441 5.74 33.03 35.09
C TRP A 441 6.38 32.84 36.47
N ALA A 442 6.32 31.62 37.01
CA ALA A 442 6.98 31.29 38.29
C ALA A 442 8.51 31.41 38.19
N ALA A 443 9.09 30.95 37.08
CA ALA A 443 10.52 31.05 36.82
C ALA A 443 10.96 32.53 36.67
N PHE A 444 10.15 33.34 35.98
CA PHE A 444 10.41 34.77 35.80
C PHE A 444 10.38 35.55 37.12
N GLY A 445 9.35 35.34 37.94
CA GLY A 445 9.22 36.03 39.23
C GLY A 445 10.33 35.66 40.22
N VAL A 446 10.65 34.37 40.34
CA VAL A 446 11.69 33.90 41.26
C VAL A 446 13.08 34.33 40.81
N SER A 447 13.37 34.33 39.51
CA SER A 447 14.66 34.77 38.99
C SER A 447 14.91 36.27 39.20
N ILE A 448 13.91 37.13 39.03
CA ILE A 448 14.03 38.57 39.33
C ILE A 448 14.28 38.80 40.83
N LEU A 449 13.55 38.08 41.69
CA LEU A 449 13.74 38.21 43.14
C LEU A 449 15.15 37.77 43.56
N LEU A 450 15.64 36.66 43.01
CA LEU A 450 16.97 36.15 43.28
C LEU A 450 18.06 37.11 42.77
N LEU A 451 17.88 37.71 41.59
CA LEU A 451 18.78 38.74 41.06
C LEU A 451 18.78 40.00 41.93
N ALA A 452 17.62 40.44 42.40
CA ALA A 452 17.51 41.62 43.28
C ALA A 452 18.16 41.37 44.65
N LEU A 453 17.97 40.19 45.24
CA LEU A 453 18.62 39.81 46.49
C LEU A 453 20.15 39.73 46.32
N LEU A 454 20.60 39.13 45.22
CA LEU A 454 22.03 38.98 44.94
C LEU A 454 22.71 40.34 44.72
N THR A 455 22.09 41.22 43.94
CA THR A 455 22.61 42.58 43.69
C THR A 455 22.68 43.41 44.98
N ALA A 456 21.69 43.28 45.87
CA ALA A 456 21.73 43.89 47.20
C ALA A 456 22.89 43.35 48.06
N LEU A 457 23.05 42.04 48.13
CA LEU A 457 24.09 41.40 48.94
C LEU A 457 25.51 41.74 48.43
N ILE A 458 25.70 41.77 47.12
CA ILE A 458 26.98 42.19 46.50
C ILE A 458 27.23 43.67 46.73
N GLY A 459 26.19 44.51 46.69
CA GLY A 459 26.27 45.93 47.02
C GLY A 459 26.73 46.17 48.45
N ASP A 460 26.18 45.43 49.42
CA ASP A 460 26.55 45.52 50.83
C ASP A 460 27.98 45.01 51.09
N LEU A 461 28.36 43.89 50.47
CA LEU A 461 29.73 43.36 50.54
C LEU A 461 30.74 44.33 49.94
N ALA A 462 30.41 44.93 48.80
CA ALA A 462 31.23 45.98 48.20
C ALA A 462 31.40 47.12 49.20
N ALA A 463 30.31 47.72 49.70
CA ALA A 463 30.39 48.83 50.65
C ALA A 463 31.31 48.53 51.86
N HIS A 464 31.16 47.35 52.47
CA HIS A 464 32.04 46.92 53.56
C HIS A 464 33.52 46.80 53.15
N PHE A 465 33.81 46.25 51.98
CA PHE A 465 35.17 46.14 51.45
C PHE A 465 35.78 47.51 51.08
N GLY A 466 34.96 48.45 50.62
CA GLY A 466 35.38 49.83 50.34
C GLY A 466 35.81 50.55 51.61
N CYS A 467 35.06 50.37 52.69
CA CYS A 467 35.39 50.93 53.99
C CYS A 467 36.69 50.35 54.59
N THR A 468 37.00 49.07 54.38
CA THR A 468 38.21 48.43 54.94
C THR A 468 39.49 48.79 54.20
N LEU A 469 39.41 49.07 52.89
CA LEU A 469 40.56 49.45 52.06
C LEU A 469 40.70 50.96 51.82
N GLY A 470 39.75 51.77 52.32
CA GLY A 470 39.75 53.23 52.17
C GLY A 470 39.51 53.69 50.72
N LEU A 471 38.84 52.87 49.91
CA LEU A 471 38.52 53.19 48.52
C LEU A 471 37.24 54.04 48.45
N LYS A 472 37.19 54.97 47.49
CA LYS A 472 35.96 55.75 47.24
C LYS A 472 34.84 54.83 46.77
N ASP A 473 33.66 55.01 47.35
CA ASP A 473 32.45 54.21 47.07
C ASP A 473 32.14 54.10 45.56
N SER A 474 32.41 55.17 44.80
CA SER A 474 32.21 55.20 43.35
C SER A 474 33.08 54.21 42.57
N VAL A 475 34.30 53.93 43.02
CA VAL A 475 35.23 53.00 42.33
C VAL A 475 34.89 51.56 42.69
N ASN A 476 34.59 51.34 43.97
CA ASN A 476 34.31 50.03 44.51
C ASN A 476 32.96 49.47 44.06
N ALA A 477 31.94 50.33 43.98
CA ALA A 477 30.65 49.98 43.39
C ALA A 477 30.81 49.56 41.92
N VAL A 478 31.62 50.28 41.12
CA VAL A 478 31.80 49.94 39.70
C VAL A 478 32.49 48.58 39.53
N VAL A 479 33.51 48.25 40.33
CA VAL A 479 34.26 46.99 40.15
C VAL A 479 33.51 45.79 40.71
N PHE A 480 33.02 45.84 41.95
CA PHE A 480 32.35 44.69 42.58
C PHE A 480 30.93 44.47 42.07
N VAL A 481 30.18 45.54 41.79
CA VAL A 481 28.85 45.38 41.20
C VAL A 481 29.00 44.90 39.77
N ALA A 482 29.89 45.48 38.95
CA ALA A 482 30.07 44.99 37.58
C ALA A 482 30.54 43.53 37.54
N LEU A 483 31.52 43.13 38.35
CA LEU A 483 32.03 41.75 38.35
C LEU A 483 31.01 40.77 38.95
N GLY A 484 30.32 41.18 40.01
CA GLY A 484 29.34 40.35 40.72
C GLY A 484 27.99 40.21 40.02
N THR A 485 27.62 41.11 39.10
CA THR A 485 26.38 41.03 38.32
C THR A 485 26.58 40.63 36.86
N SER A 486 27.82 40.54 36.38
CA SER A 486 28.11 40.12 34.98
C SER A 486 28.52 38.66 34.83
N ILE A 487 28.96 38.02 35.93
CA ILE A 487 29.33 36.60 35.95
C ILE A 487 28.12 35.67 36.13
N PRO A 488 27.19 35.91 37.08
CA PRO A 488 25.94 35.18 37.17
C PRO A 488 24.96 35.62 36.07
#